data_AF-A0A529SMH1-F1
#
_entry.id   AF-A0A529SMH1-F1
#
_cell.length_a   1.000
_cell.length_b   1.000
_cell.length_c   1.000
_cell.angle_alpha   90.00
_cell.angle_beta   90.00
_cell.angle_gamma   90.00
#
_symmetry.space_group_name_H-M   'P 1'
#
loop_
_entity.id
_entity.type
_entity.pdbx_description
1 polymer ?
#
loop_
_entity_poly.entity_id
_entity_poly.type
_entity_poly.pdbx_seq_one_letter_code
_entity_poly.pdbx_strand_id
1 'polypeptide(L)'
;LLWVKSVYGDKAPEAWAKLKTKVLTVTPGWSEAYGLFTKGEAPMVLSYTTSPAYHMVAENTERYQAASFEEGEYLQIEVAGITTTGAKNPLAQKFIAFMTGETDKPLNPAFDKLVKPTKTLLFSPEEVAANRKAWVDEWLAVMSK
;
A
#
# COMPACT_ATOMS: atom_id res chain seq x y z
N LEU A 1 5.87 6.62 0.59
CA LEU A 1 6.52 7.62 -0.31
C LEU A 1 5.49 8.45 -1.06
N LEU A 2 4.72 7.85 -1.99
CA LEU A 2 3.83 8.60 -2.89
C LEU A 2 2.74 9.41 -2.16
N TRP A 3 2.09 8.85 -1.14
CA TRP A 3 1.11 9.59 -0.34
C TRP A 3 1.66 10.90 0.25
N VAL A 4 2.85 10.85 0.87
CA VAL A 4 3.49 12.07 1.42
C VAL A 4 3.79 13.07 0.31
N LYS A 5 4.23 12.60 -0.87
CA LYS A 5 4.48 13.51 -2.00
C LYS A 5 3.17 14.12 -2.53
N SER A 6 2.09 13.36 -2.61
CA SER A 6 0.78 13.87 -3.03
C SER A 6 0.23 14.92 -2.07
N VAL A 7 0.41 14.73 -0.76
CA VAL A 7 -0.13 15.65 0.26
C VAL A 7 0.75 16.89 0.45
N TYR A 8 2.07 16.72 0.49
CA TYR A 8 3.00 17.78 0.88
C TYR A 8 3.76 18.41 -0.29
N GLY A 9 3.75 17.81 -1.48
CA GLY A 9 4.46 18.33 -2.66
C GLY A 9 5.94 18.58 -2.37
N ASP A 10 6.39 19.82 -2.56
CA ASP A 10 7.78 20.23 -2.31
C ASP A 10 8.15 20.28 -0.82
N LYS A 11 7.16 20.28 0.08
CA LYS A 11 7.35 20.22 1.54
C LYS A 11 7.49 18.79 2.07
N ALA A 12 7.52 17.79 1.18
CA ALA A 12 7.71 16.39 1.57
C ALA A 12 8.97 16.13 2.44
N PRO A 13 10.14 16.77 2.19
CA PRO A 13 11.30 16.60 3.07
C PRO A 13 11.04 16.99 4.53
N GLU A 14 10.29 18.07 4.75
CA GLU A 14 9.95 18.57 6.08
C GLU A 14 8.94 17.64 6.76
N ALA A 15 7.98 17.10 6.01
CA ALA A 15 7.05 16.10 6.50
C ALA A 15 7.77 14.80 6.92
N TRP A 16 8.71 14.33 6.09
CA TRP A 16 9.55 13.17 6.43
C TRP A 16 10.41 13.42 7.66
N ALA A 17 11.00 14.61 7.80
CA ALA A 17 11.82 14.95 8.96
C ALA A 17 11.01 14.90 10.27
N LYS A 18 9.76 15.37 10.24
CA LYS A 18 8.83 15.27 11.37
C LYS A 18 8.39 13.84 11.65
N LEU A 19 8.15 13.04 10.61
CA LEU A 19 7.70 11.67 10.76
C LEU A 19 8.82 10.76 11.28
N LYS A 20 10.05 10.99 10.83
CA LYS A 20 11.24 10.20 11.18
C LYS A 20 11.41 10.00 12.68
N THR A 21 11.16 11.03 13.49
CA THR A 21 11.29 10.95 14.96
C THR A 21 10.28 10.01 15.61
N LYS A 22 9.26 9.57 14.86
CA LYS A 22 8.22 8.62 15.28
C LYS A 22 8.33 7.27 14.57
N VAL A 23 9.29 7.09 13.66
CA VAL A 23 9.49 5.82 12.93
C VAL A 23 10.42 4.93 13.75
N LEU A 24 9.91 3.79 14.19
CA LEU A 24 10.73 2.77 14.85
C LEU A 24 11.77 2.18 13.90
N THR A 25 11.34 1.76 12.71
CA THR A 25 12.19 1.16 11.69
C THR A 25 11.54 1.19 10.30
N VAL A 26 12.34 0.94 9.26
CA VAL A 26 11.89 0.73 7.89
C VAL A 26 12.32 -0.67 7.46
N THR A 27 11.38 -1.59 7.31
CA THR A 27 11.68 -2.98 6.93
C THR A 27 11.81 -3.14 5.41
N PRO A 28 12.51 -4.18 4.93
CA PRO A 28 12.59 -4.50 3.50
C PRO A 28 11.24 -4.87 2.85
N GLY A 29 10.27 -5.31 3.64
CA GLY A 29 8.97 -5.76 3.13
C GLY A 29 7.83 -5.65 4.14
N TRP A 30 6.61 -5.67 3.60
CA TRP A 30 5.36 -5.50 4.36
C TRP A 30 5.19 -6.56 5.47
N SER A 31 5.45 -7.84 5.17
CA SER A 31 5.20 -8.93 6.12
C SER A 31 6.01 -8.77 7.42
N GLU A 32 7.24 -8.28 7.31
CA GLU A 32 8.11 -8.02 8.47
C GLU A 32 7.58 -6.84 9.29
N ALA A 33 7.22 -5.72 8.63
CA ALA A 33 6.64 -4.56 9.30
C ALA A 33 5.34 -4.91 10.01
N TYR A 34 4.45 -5.65 9.35
CA TYR A 34 3.17 -6.06 9.91
C TYR A 34 3.35 -7.00 11.11
N GLY A 35 4.35 -7.90 11.04
CA GLY A 35 4.70 -8.77 12.15
C GLY A 35 5.21 -8.03 13.39
N LEU A 36 5.98 -6.94 13.23
CA LEU A 36 6.39 -6.08 14.34
C LEU A 36 5.16 -5.42 15.01
N PHE A 37 4.25 -4.89 14.19
CA PHE A 37 3.01 -4.27 14.66
C PHE A 37 2.12 -5.23 15.44
N THR A 38 1.85 -6.43 14.92
CA THR A 38 0.98 -7.41 15.60
C THR A 38 1.60 -7.99 16.87
N LYS A 39 2.94 -7.96 17.00
CA LYS A 39 3.67 -8.27 18.24
C LYS A 39 3.70 -7.12 19.25
N GLY A 40 3.22 -5.94 18.88
CA GLY A 40 3.17 -4.76 19.76
C GLY A 40 4.44 -3.92 19.78
N GLU A 41 5.40 -4.16 18.89
CA GLU A 41 6.65 -3.38 18.80
C GLU A 41 6.41 -1.95 18.32
N ALA A 42 5.40 -1.74 17.48
CA ALA A 42 4.97 -0.44 17.01
C ALA A 42 3.45 -0.29 17.14
N PRO A 43 2.92 0.89 17.52
CA PRO A 43 1.48 1.11 17.65
C PRO A 43 0.77 1.33 16.31
N MET A 44 1.52 1.58 15.23
CA MET A 44 0.99 1.80 13.89
C MET A 44 1.94 1.23 12.83
N VAL A 45 1.40 0.85 11.68
CA VAL A 45 2.14 0.36 10.52
C VAL A 45 1.53 0.89 9.24
N LEU A 46 2.36 1.12 8.21
CA LEU A 46 1.87 1.38 6.86
C LEU A 46 1.28 0.08 6.30
N SER A 47 -0.04 0.07 6.11
CA SER A 47 -0.77 -1.07 5.55
C SER A 47 -1.98 -0.57 4.76
N TYR A 48 -2.89 -1.47 4.41
CA TYR A 48 -4.08 -1.19 3.60
C TYR A 48 -5.32 -0.99 4.46
N THR A 49 -6.28 -0.21 3.97
CA THR A 49 -7.61 -0.04 4.59
C THR A 49 -8.36 -1.37 4.71
N THR A 50 -7.97 -2.37 3.91
CA THR A 50 -8.52 -3.72 3.91
C THR A 50 -7.88 -4.68 4.92
N SER A 51 -6.73 -4.33 5.52
CA SER A 51 -6.04 -5.21 6.47
C SER A 51 -6.88 -5.66 7.69
N PRO A 52 -7.76 -4.81 8.28
CA PRO A 52 -8.64 -5.25 9.36
C PRO A 52 -9.54 -6.46 9.01
N ALA A 53 -9.94 -6.63 7.75
CA ALA A 53 -10.82 -7.72 7.35
C ALA A 53 -10.19 -9.10 7.58
N TYR A 54 -8.87 -9.22 7.44
CA TYR A 54 -8.17 -10.46 7.77
C TYR A 54 -8.40 -10.86 9.23
N HIS A 55 -8.21 -9.92 10.16
CA HIS A 55 -8.36 -10.18 11.59
C HIS A 55 -9.82 -10.46 11.99
N MET A 56 -10.77 -9.81 11.33
CA MET A 56 -12.19 -10.08 11.55
C MET A 56 -12.58 -11.49 11.08
N VAL A 57 -12.09 -11.93 9.93
CA VAL A 57 -12.48 -13.19 9.31
C VAL A 57 -11.69 -14.39 9.84
N ALA A 58 -10.38 -14.24 10.01
CA ALA A 58 -9.48 -15.34 10.37
C ALA A 58 -9.25 -15.45 11.89
N GLU A 59 -9.30 -14.33 12.61
CA GLU A 59 -8.95 -14.28 14.04
C GLU A 59 -10.14 -13.88 14.94
N ASN A 60 -11.31 -13.60 14.36
CA ASN A 60 -12.52 -13.15 15.08
C ASN A 60 -12.26 -11.96 16.01
N THR A 61 -11.46 -10.98 15.58
CA THR A 61 -11.16 -9.78 16.35
C THR A 61 -11.33 -8.50 15.54
N GLU A 62 -11.88 -7.46 16.18
CA GLU A 62 -12.02 -6.11 15.63
C GLU A 62 -10.97 -5.14 16.20
N ARG A 63 -9.96 -5.66 16.92
CA ARG A 63 -8.90 -4.85 17.55
C ARG A 63 -8.16 -3.96 16.55
N TYR A 64 -7.90 -4.48 15.35
CA TYR A 64 -7.09 -3.80 14.35
C TYR A 64 -7.99 -2.96 13.44
N GLN A 65 -7.62 -1.69 13.26
CA GLN A 65 -8.39 -0.71 12.50
C GLN A 65 -7.47 0.08 11.57
N ALA A 66 -8.03 0.58 10.47
CA ALA A 66 -7.34 1.50 9.57
C ALA A 66 -7.72 2.94 9.93
N ALA A 67 -6.73 3.83 10.03
CA ALA A 67 -6.99 5.26 10.16
C ALA A 67 -7.44 5.82 8.80
N SER A 68 -8.51 6.63 8.80
CA SER A 68 -8.90 7.41 7.62
C SER A 68 -8.30 8.80 7.70
N PHE A 69 -7.76 9.29 6.58
CA PHE A 69 -7.10 10.59 6.52
C PHE A 69 -7.92 11.58 5.68
N GLU A 70 -8.06 12.81 6.15
CA GLU A 70 -8.87 13.85 5.48
C GLU A 70 -8.31 14.26 4.12
N GLU A 71 -7.01 14.09 3.93
CA GLU A 71 -6.29 14.29 2.67
C GLU A 71 -6.58 13.20 1.64
N GLY A 72 -7.13 12.07 2.08
CA GLY A 72 -7.41 10.88 1.27
C GLY A 72 -6.33 9.80 1.37
N GLU A 73 -6.62 8.67 0.75
CA GLU A 73 -5.78 7.48 0.76
C GLU A 73 -5.19 7.25 -0.64
N TYR A 74 -3.95 6.74 -0.70
CA TYR A 74 -3.27 6.49 -1.98
C TYR A 74 -3.70 5.13 -2.56
N LEU A 75 -4.23 5.13 -3.78
CA LEU A 75 -4.66 3.90 -4.45
C LEU A 75 -3.47 3.07 -4.92
N GLN A 76 -3.55 1.76 -4.68
CA GLN A 76 -2.66 0.78 -5.27
C GLN A 76 -3.47 -0.14 -6.18
N ILE A 77 -2.97 -0.35 -7.40
CA ILE A 77 -3.50 -1.31 -8.35
C ILE A 77 -2.40 -2.33 -8.61
N GLU A 78 -2.62 -3.57 -8.20
CA GLU A 78 -1.72 -4.67 -8.52
C GLU A 78 -2.03 -5.19 -9.93
N VAL A 79 -0.98 -5.42 -10.72
CA VAL A 79 -1.09 -5.86 -12.12
C VAL A 79 -0.27 -7.12 -12.33
N ALA A 80 -0.70 -7.96 -13.27
CA ALA A 80 0.11 -9.06 -13.79
C ALA A 80 0.46 -8.80 -15.25
N GLY A 81 1.67 -9.17 -15.64
CA GLY A 81 2.15 -9.04 -17.02
C GLY A 81 2.77 -10.35 -17.51
N ILE A 82 2.58 -10.65 -18.80
CA ILE A 82 3.24 -11.78 -19.46
C ILE A 82 4.65 -11.33 -19.87
N THR A 83 5.67 -12.08 -19.46
CA THR A 83 7.05 -11.81 -19.85
C THR A 83 7.27 -12.04 -21.34
N THR A 84 8.28 -11.41 -21.94
CA THR A 84 8.61 -11.55 -23.37
C THR A 84 8.83 -13.00 -23.78
N THR A 85 9.50 -13.80 -22.94
CA THR A 85 9.67 -15.25 -23.16
C THR A 85 8.38 -16.02 -22.89
N GLY A 86 7.65 -15.67 -21.83
CA GLY A 86 6.38 -16.31 -21.47
C GLY A 86 5.31 -16.18 -22.54
N ALA A 87 5.34 -15.10 -23.33
CA ALA A 87 4.43 -14.88 -24.45
C ALA A 87 4.51 -15.97 -25.54
N LYS A 88 5.60 -16.75 -25.59
CA LYS A 88 5.73 -17.91 -26.49
C LYS A 88 4.90 -19.12 -26.03
N ASN A 89 4.47 -19.13 -24.77
CA ASN A 89 3.64 -20.18 -24.20
C ASN A 89 2.16 -19.74 -24.21
N PRO A 90 1.29 -20.40 -24.99
CA PRO A 90 -0.13 -20.04 -25.05
C PRO A 90 -0.86 -20.19 -23.70
N LEU A 91 -0.31 -20.93 -22.73
CA LEU A 91 -0.87 -21.02 -21.38
C LEU A 91 -0.76 -19.69 -20.61
N ALA A 92 0.20 -18.82 -20.94
CA ALA A 92 0.35 -17.53 -20.27
C ALA A 92 -0.89 -16.64 -20.46
N GLN A 93 -1.44 -16.62 -21.68
CA GLN A 93 -2.67 -15.88 -21.98
C GLN A 93 -3.88 -16.50 -21.26
N LYS A 94 -3.98 -17.84 -21.24
CA LYS A 94 -5.05 -18.54 -20.51
C LYS A 94 -5.01 -18.25 -19.01
N PHE A 95 -3.82 -18.16 -18.43
CA PHE A 95 -3.66 -17.83 -17.01
C PHE A 95 -4.11 -16.40 -16.69
N ILE A 96 -3.72 -15.41 -17.51
CA ILE A 96 -4.19 -14.03 -17.32
C ILE A 96 -5.72 -13.96 -17.46
N ALA A 97 -6.29 -14.61 -18.48
CA ALA A 97 -7.73 -14.64 -18.68
C ALA A 97 -8.49 -15.28 -17.50
N PHE A 98 -7.93 -16.34 -16.91
CA PHE A 98 -8.47 -16.96 -15.69
C PHE A 98 -8.39 -15.99 -14.49
N MET A 99 -7.24 -15.36 -14.27
CA MET A 99 -7.02 -14.45 -13.16
C MET A 99 -7.92 -13.20 -13.21
N THR A 100 -8.24 -12.71 -14.41
CA THR A 100 -9.12 -11.55 -14.62
C THR A 100 -10.56 -11.93 -14.92
N GLY A 101 -10.93 -13.20 -14.74
CA GLY A 101 -12.31 -13.68 -14.94
C GLY A 101 -13.26 -13.17 -13.86
N GLU A 102 -14.56 -13.37 -14.07
CA GLU A 102 -15.58 -13.05 -13.08
C GLU A 102 -15.40 -13.90 -11.81
N THR A 103 -15.70 -13.29 -10.66
CA THR A 103 -15.71 -13.99 -9.37
C THR A 103 -17.12 -14.44 -9.02
N ASP A 104 -17.32 -15.72 -8.71
CA ASP A 104 -18.64 -16.29 -8.45
C ASP A 104 -19.25 -15.92 -7.08
N LYS A 105 -18.42 -15.49 -6.12
CA LYS A 105 -18.84 -15.24 -4.74
C LYS A 105 -18.68 -13.76 -4.37
N PRO A 106 -19.63 -13.18 -3.62
CA PRO A 106 -19.46 -11.84 -3.07
C PRO A 106 -18.32 -11.80 -2.06
N LEU A 107 -17.81 -10.59 -1.79
CA LEU A 107 -16.86 -10.37 -0.72
C LEU A 107 -17.49 -10.70 0.64
N ASN A 108 -16.64 -11.05 1.61
CA ASN A 108 -17.07 -11.27 2.98
C ASN A 108 -17.69 -9.98 3.57
N PRO A 109 -18.80 -10.04 4.32
CA PRO A 109 -19.42 -8.85 4.94
C PRO A 109 -18.50 -8.01 5.84
N ALA A 110 -17.37 -8.57 6.32
CA ALA A 110 -16.34 -7.80 7.02
C ALA A 110 -15.85 -6.59 6.20
N PHE A 111 -15.88 -6.66 4.86
CA PHE A 111 -15.49 -5.56 3.99
C PHE A 111 -16.42 -4.35 4.06
N ASP A 112 -17.68 -4.53 4.48
CA ASP A 112 -18.63 -3.43 4.63
C ASP A 112 -18.32 -2.52 5.83
N LYS A 113 -17.57 -3.03 6.80
CA LYS A 113 -17.15 -2.31 8.01
C LYS A 113 -15.89 -1.48 7.83
N LEU A 114 -15.19 -1.63 6.70
CA LEU A 114 -13.89 -1.03 6.49
C LEU A 114 -14.01 0.44 6.07
N VAL A 115 -12.92 1.18 6.30
CA VAL A 115 -12.79 2.55 5.81
C VAL A 115 -12.98 2.58 4.30
N LYS A 116 -13.92 3.42 3.84
CA LYS A 116 -14.13 3.73 2.43
C LYS A 116 -13.54 5.13 2.17
N PRO A 117 -12.37 5.22 1.50
CA PRO A 117 -11.76 6.49 1.14
C PRO A 117 -12.76 7.44 0.49
N THR A 118 -12.87 8.66 1.01
CA THR A 118 -13.70 9.71 0.38
C THR A 118 -12.92 10.49 -0.68
N LYS A 119 -11.58 10.47 -0.59
CA LYS A 119 -10.65 11.03 -1.57
C LYS A 119 -9.61 9.98 -1.91
N THR A 120 -9.38 9.79 -3.21
CA THR A 120 -8.40 8.83 -3.71
C THR A 120 -7.27 9.58 -4.40
N LEU A 121 -6.05 9.37 -3.90
CA LEU A 121 -4.83 9.94 -4.47
C LEU A 121 -4.19 8.93 -5.41
N LEU A 122 -3.80 9.38 -6.60
CA LEU A 122 -3.08 8.56 -7.56
C LEU A 122 -2.32 9.47 -8.54
N PHE A 123 -0.98 9.36 -8.55
CA PHE A 123 -0.18 9.90 -9.63
C PHE A 123 -0.30 9.03 -10.88
N SER A 124 -0.16 9.64 -12.06
CA SER A 124 -0.06 8.88 -13.31
C SER A 124 1.19 7.99 -13.31
N PRO A 125 1.15 6.81 -13.97
CA PRO A 125 2.34 5.99 -14.14
C PRO A 125 3.52 6.74 -14.76
N GLU A 126 3.26 7.63 -15.72
CA GLU A 126 4.27 8.44 -16.41
C GLU A 126 4.94 9.43 -15.46
N GLU A 127 4.16 10.10 -14.63
CA GLU A 127 4.68 11.03 -13.62
C GLU A 127 5.52 10.32 -12.57
N VAL A 128 5.06 9.17 -12.07
CA VAL A 128 5.85 8.35 -11.15
C VAL A 128 7.13 7.88 -11.82
N ALA A 129 7.07 7.39 -13.06
CA ALA A 129 8.25 6.92 -13.78
C ALA A 129 9.29 8.04 -13.97
N ALA A 130 8.85 9.25 -14.32
CA ALA A 130 9.73 10.41 -14.51
C ALA A 130 10.40 10.87 -13.21
N ASN A 131 9.71 10.76 -12.07
CA ASN A 131 10.15 11.41 -10.83
C ASN A 131 10.58 10.45 -9.70
N ARG A 132 10.28 9.14 -9.80
CA ARG A 132 10.49 8.16 -8.71
C ARG A 132 11.91 8.21 -8.15
N LYS A 133 12.92 8.29 -9.01
CA LYS A 133 14.32 8.34 -8.54
C LYS A 133 14.55 9.56 -7.64
N ALA A 134 14.16 10.75 -8.10
CA ALA A 134 14.35 11.98 -7.35
C ALA A 134 13.60 11.94 -6.00
N TRP A 135 12.36 11.45 -5.98
CA TRP A 135 11.58 11.35 -4.74
C TRP A 135 12.12 10.31 -3.76
N VAL A 136 12.70 9.21 -4.25
CA VAL A 136 13.39 8.22 -3.40
C VAL A 136 14.66 8.81 -2.81
N ASP A 137 15.46 9.50 -3.63
CA ASP A 137 16.70 10.15 -3.17
C ASP A 137 16.39 11.25 -2.14
N GLU A 138 15.33 12.03 -2.35
CA GLU A 138 14.79 13.02 -1.39
C GLU A 138 14.43 12.38 -0.04
N TRP A 139 13.68 11.28 -0.08
CA TRP A 139 13.30 10.53 1.11
C TRP A 139 14.51 9.94 1.85
N LEU A 140 15.45 9.32 1.13
CA LEU A 140 16.68 8.75 1.70
C LEU A 140 17.55 9.83 2.36
N ALA A 141 17.69 10.99 1.73
CA ALA A 141 18.47 12.10 2.28
C ALA A 141 17.97 12.57 3.66
N VAL A 142 16.69 12.37 3.96
CA VAL A 142 16.08 12.68 5.27
C VAL A 142 16.15 11.47 6.21
N MET A 143 15.78 10.28 5.74
CA MET A 143 15.60 9.11 6.59
C MET A 143 16.90 8.40 6.98
N SER A 144 17.96 8.51 6.17
CA SER A 144 19.24 7.82 6.40
C SER A 144 20.28 8.63 7.19
N LYS A 145 19.96 9.88 7.54
CA LYS A 145 20.76 10.68 8.47
C LYS A 145 20.43 10.37 9.93
#